data_AF-A0A9Q0M2D9-F1
#
_entry.id   AF-A0A9Q0M2D9-F1
#
_cell.length_a   1.000
_cell.length_b   1.000
_cell.length_c   1.000
_cell.angle_alpha   90.00
_cell.angle_beta   90.00
_cell.angle_gamma   90.00
#
_symmetry.space_group_name_H-M   'P 1'
#
loop_
_entity.id
_entity.type
_entity.pdbx_description
1 polymer ?
#
loop_
_entity_poly.entity_id
_entity_poly.type
_entity_poly.pdbx_seq_one_letter_code
_entity_poly.pdbx_strand_id
1 'polypeptide(L)'
;MDLEPRVVNSIMNSKYSKLFNNENIYISKNGGGAGNIWASGYSQGKELSEEFFEIIEREAEGADSLDGFILCHSIAGGTGSGMGSYVLETIQDRFPKKIIQTYSVFPSQEESSDVVVEPYNSLLTLRRLTENADCVVVLDNAALNRIAVEKLHIENPKILQTNSLVSTIMSASTSTLRYPSFMNNRLAELIVPLIPFPRLHFLMTGYTPFTTESENHSEVTSVRKTTVMDVMRRLLDDKNMMVSTPIQTKNDNHCYISILNIIQGEADPVEVNKSLARIRESKRIPFIQWGPANIQVALSRKSPYIQTSNRVSGLLIANHTSIAHLFERIVSQYDKLRKRGAFLDRFKNEEIFSHNLDEFDESRSIIKVEAPSIPQLASIRQLSNDSEEHSPLENVDTFKCINRVTLLGRAVGPATSVIINDSELALFTLATNEIRRNRSNELVKRTEFHKIQVFFPRLVSKTKQVVQKGSRILVEGKINYNVRKYESGNAHFTNIIAENIVFFTGTRVTQEDDLNEDVNADAVAENELKQ
;
A
#
# COMPACT_ATOMS: atom_id res chain seq x y z
N MET A 1 17.32 11.30 -8.27
CA MET A 1 18.16 12.22 -7.48
C MET A 1 19.34 11.42 -6.98
N ASP A 2 20.56 11.87 -7.24
CA ASP A 2 21.78 11.27 -6.69
C ASP A 2 22.80 12.36 -6.44
N LEU A 3 23.61 12.19 -5.40
CA LEU A 3 24.74 13.07 -5.09
C LEU A 3 25.97 12.69 -5.92
N GLU A 4 25.99 11.46 -6.48
CA GLU A 4 27.04 11.00 -7.37
C GLU A 4 26.60 11.01 -8.85
N PRO A 5 27.43 11.53 -9.77
CA PRO A 5 27.05 11.63 -11.18
C PRO A 5 27.08 10.28 -11.92
N ARG A 6 27.72 9.25 -11.36
CA ARG A 6 28.05 7.99 -12.06
C ARG A 6 26.80 7.26 -12.57
N VAL A 7 25.80 7.07 -11.71
CA VAL A 7 24.59 6.32 -12.04
C VAL A 7 23.72 7.11 -13.01
N VAL A 8 23.55 8.41 -12.76
CA VAL A 8 22.74 9.30 -13.60
C VAL A 8 23.34 9.42 -15.00
N ASN A 9 24.67 9.61 -15.12
CA ASN A 9 25.34 9.66 -16.41
C ASN A 9 25.21 8.34 -17.20
N SER A 10 25.22 7.19 -16.51
CA SER A 10 24.97 5.90 -17.15
C SER A 10 23.56 5.83 -17.76
N ILE A 11 22.56 6.36 -17.07
CA ILE A 11 21.17 6.43 -17.56
C ILE A 11 21.06 7.40 -18.75
N MET A 12 21.69 8.57 -18.66
CA MET A 12 21.70 9.58 -19.73
C MET A 12 22.44 9.13 -21.00
N ASN A 13 23.40 8.22 -20.85
CA ASN A 13 24.08 7.57 -21.98
C ASN A 13 23.37 6.31 -22.49
N SER A 14 22.30 5.87 -21.81
CA SER A 14 21.54 4.69 -22.20
C SER A 14 20.57 4.99 -23.34
N LYS A 15 20.02 3.92 -23.93
CA LYS A 15 18.95 4.01 -24.95
C LYS A 15 17.68 4.69 -24.42
N TYR A 16 17.49 4.74 -23.10
CA TYR A 16 16.30 5.27 -22.44
C TYR A 16 16.45 6.73 -22.00
N SER A 17 17.54 7.40 -22.33
CA SER A 17 17.79 8.78 -21.89
C SER A 17 16.68 9.76 -22.27
N LYS A 18 16.12 9.62 -23.48
CA LYS A 18 15.02 10.45 -23.99
C LYS A 18 13.66 10.18 -23.33
N LEU A 19 13.53 9.14 -22.52
CA LEU A 19 12.28 8.81 -21.84
C LEU A 19 12.05 9.71 -20.62
N PHE A 20 13.12 10.14 -19.97
CA PHE A 20 13.04 10.91 -18.73
C PHE A 20 12.94 12.41 -19.02
N ASN A 21 12.15 13.12 -18.22
CA ASN A 21 12.18 14.59 -18.24
C ASN A 21 13.50 15.06 -17.63
N ASN A 22 14.31 15.79 -18.40
CA ASN A 22 15.61 16.30 -17.96
C ASN A 22 15.48 17.22 -16.74
N GLU A 23 14.36 17.93 -16.58
CA GLU A 23 14.12 18.80 -15.43
C GLU A 23 13.80 18.02 -14.14
N ASN A 24 13.53 16.72 -14.22
CA ASN A 24 13.31 15.86 -13.06
C ASN A 24 14.60 15.14 -12.62
N ILE A 25 15.69 15.35 -13.36
CA ILE A 25 16.99 14.76 -13.08
C ILE A 25 17.84 15.78 -12.35
N TYR A 26 18.06 15.54 -11.07
CA TYR A 26 19.00 16.31 -10.28
C TYR A 26 20.33 15.57 -10.10
N ILE A 27 21.43 16.31 -10.31
CA ILE A 27 22.80 15.92 -9.98
C ILE A 27 23.44 17.08 -9.22
N SER A 28 24.06 16.80 -8.07
CA SER A 28 24.76 17.83 -7.29
C SER A 28 25.94 18.42 -8.08
N LYS A 29 26.00 19.75 -8.15
CA LYS A 29 27.08 20.51 -8.82
C LYS A 29 28.44 20.28 -8.16
N ASN A 30 28.45 19.99 -6.86
CA ASN A 30 29.66 19.84 -6.07
C ASN A 30 30.31 18.46 -6.26
N GLY A 31 29.63 17.49 -6.88
CA GLY A 31 30.17 16.18 -7.26
C GLY A 31 30.72 15.31 -6.11
N GLY A 32 30.67 15.79 -4.86
CA GLY A 32 31.09 15.09 -3.67
C GLY A 32 29.94 14.23 -3.17
N GLY A 33 29.92 12.95 -3.56
CA GLY A 33 28.95 11.99 -3.03
C GLY A 33 28.97 11.94 -1.50
N ALA A 34 27.95 11.35 -0.90
CA ALA A 34 27.83 11.22 0.56
C ALA A 34 28.89 10.30 1.22
N GLY A 35 29.81 9.70 0.44
CA GLY A 35 30.94 8.93 0.97
C GLY A 35 30.56 7.72 1.84
N ASN A 36 29.39 7.12 1.57
CA ASN A 36 28.78 6.06 2.38
C ASN A 36 28.50 6.45 3.84
N ILE A 37 28.30 7.73 4.15
CA ILE A 37 27.99 8.21 5.50
C ILE A 37 26.60 8.83 5.49
N TRP A 38 25.72 8.33 6.37
CA TRP A 38 24.35 8.86 6.51
C TRP A 38 24.35 10.35 6.86
N ALA A 39 25.19 10.78 7.81
CA ALA A 39 25.22 12.16 8.29
C ALA A 39 25.56 13.16 7.17
N SER A 40 26.57 12.84 6.34
CA SER A 40 26.94 13.67 5.19
C SER A 40 25.81 13.73 4.15
N GLY A 41 25.16 12.60 3.87
CA GLY A 41 24.01 12.57 2.96
C GLY A 41 22.82 13.39 3.48
N TYR A 42 22.58 13.38 4.79
CA TYR A 42 21.52 14.17 5.42
C TYR A 42 21.83 15.67 5.39
N SER A 43 23.06 16.06 5.74
CA SER A 43 23.53 17.45 5.67
C SER A 43 23.40 18.01 4.26
N GLN A 44 23.89 17.28 3.25
CA GLN A 44 23.74 17.65 1.84
C GLN A 44 22.27 17.70 1.40
N GLY A 45 21.42 16.79 1.91
CA GLY A 45 19.98 16.83 1.67
C GLY A 45 19.33 18.13 2.15
N LYS A 46 19.75 18.63 3.31
CA LYS A 46 19.30 19.90 3.89
C LYS A 46 19.79 21.10 3.08
N GLU A 47 21.07 21.14 2.71
CA GLU A 47 21.65 22.21 1.89
C GLU A 47 20.97 22.35 0.52
N LEU A 48 20.65 21.21 -0.09
CA LEU A 48 20.08 21.15 -1.45
C LEU A 48 18.54 21.02 -1.45
N SER A 49 17.91 21.20 -0.28
CA SER A 49 16.49 20.95 -0.08
C SER A 49 15.60 21.74 -1.04
N GLU A 50 15.89 23.03 -1.25
CA GLU A 50 15.12 23.89 -2.15
C GLU A 50 15.11 23.34 -3.60
N GLU A 51 16.26 22.97 -4.14
CA GLU A 51 16.37 22.50 -5.53
C GLU A 51 15.61 21.18 -5.75
N PHE A 52 15.66 20.25 -4.79
CA PHE A 52 14.94 18.98 -4.92
C PHE A 52 13.42 19.13 -4.70
N PHE A 53 13.01 19.98 -3.76
CA PHE A 53 11.59 20.16 -3.47
C PHE A 53 10.86 21.00 -4.53
N GLU A 54 11.55 21.91 -5.21
CA GLU A 54 10.98 22.59 -6.39
C GLU A 54 10.54 21.57 -7.45
N ILE A 55 11.36 20.55 -7.70
CA ILE A 55 11.04 19.47 -8.65
C ILE A 55 9.83 18.66 -8.15
N ILE A 56 9.82 18.27 -6.88
CA ILE A 56 8.75 17.44 -6.29
C ILE A 56 7.42 18.19 -6.27
N GLU A 57 7.43 19.47 -5.88
CA GLU A 57 6.23 20.30 -5.81
C GLU A 57 5.67 20.59 -7.20
N ARG A 58 6.51 20.92 -8.18
CA ARG A 58 6.07 21.09 -9.56
C ARG A 58 5.35 19.86 -10.10
N GLU A 59 5.89 18.66 -9.86
CA GLU A 59 5.26 17.41 -10.31
C GLU A 59 4.00 17.09 -9.51
N ALA A 60 3.95 17.43 -8.22
CA ALA A 60 2.78 17.27 -7.37
C ALA A 60 1.63 18.21 -7.79
N GLU A 61 1.93 19.46 -8.12
CA GLU A 61 0.97 20.46 -8.61
C GLU A 61 0.49 20.15 -10.04
N GLY A 62 1.35 19.54 -10.86
CA GLY A 62 0.97 19.06 -12.19
C GLY A 62 -0.01 17.89 -12.18
N ALA A 63 -0.22 17.23 -11.04
CA ALA A 63 -1.12 16.10 -10.90
C ALA A 63 -2.53 16.52 -10.46
N ASP A 64 -3.55 16.25 -11.29
CA ASP A 64 -4.97 16.52 -10.96
C ASP A 64 -5.41 15.91 -9.62
N SER A 65 -4.89 14.72 -9.28
CA SER A 65 -5.18 14.02 -8.03
C SER A 65 -4.01 13.14 -7.62
N LEU A 66 -3.03 13.73 -6.94
CA LEU A 66 -1.89 13.01 -6.35
C LEU A 66 -2.35 11.96 -5.32
N ASP A 67 -1.99 10.69 -5.51
CA ASP A 67 -2.34 9.59 -4.59
C ASP A 67 -1.30 9.42 -3.46
N GLY A 68 -0.01 9.51 -3.79
CA GLY A 68 1.09 9.34 -2.84
C GLY A 68 2.47 9.42 -3.48
N PHE A 69 3.49 9.22 -2.65
CA PHE A 69 4.90 9.19 -3.02
C PHE A 69 5.45 7.77 -2.84
N ILE A 70 6.25 7.32 -3.82
CA ILE A 70 6.97 6.06 -3.76
C ILE A 70 8.47 6.36 -3.75
N LEU A 71 9.13 6.15 -2.61
CA LEU A 71 10.58 6.31 -2.49
C LEU A 71 11.30 4.97 -2.73
N CYS A 72 12.25 4.95 -3.66
CA CYS A 72 13.11 3.79 -3.90
C CYS A 72 14.51 4.12 -3.43
N HIS A 73 15.00 3.44 -2.40
CA HIS A 73 16.28 3.76 -1.79
C HIS A 73 16.95 2.55 -1.12
N SER A 74 18.23 2.71 -0.81
CA SER A 74 19.00 1.74 -0.01
C SER A 74 19.24 2.31 1.37
N ILE A 75 19.08 1.48 2.41
CA ILE A 75 19.28 1.87 3.81
C ILE A 75 20.76 1.87 4.23
N ALA A 76 21.63 1.22 3.45
CA ALA A 76 23.03 0.97 3.77
C ALA A 76 24.00 2.04 3.23
N GLY A 77 23.62 2.71 2.14
CA GLY A 77 24.47 3.70 1.45
C GLY A 77 24.65 5.01 2.22
N GLY A 78 25.16 6.06 1.57
CA GLY A 78 25.20 7.42 2.11
C GLY A 78 24.05 8.29 1.59
N THR A 79 23.87 8.35 0.26
CA THR A 79 22.80 9.14 -0.38
C THR A 79 21.42 8.58 -0.08
N GLY A 80 21.18 7.30 -0.41
CA GLY A 80 19.86 6.67 -0.23
C GLY A 80 19.42 6.58 1.24
N SER A 81 20.37 6.57 2.17
CA SER A 81 20.11 6.51 3.61
C SER A 81 19.91 7.92 4.17
N GLY A 82 20.93 8.78 4.10
CA GLY A 82 20.97 10.12 4.68
C GLY A 82 20.05 11.11 3.97
N MET A 83 20.28 11.35 2.68
CA MET A 83 19.41 12.24 1.89
C MET A 83 17.99 11.67 1.82
N GLY A 84 17.85 10.35 1.69
CA GLY A 84 16.55 9.67 1.71
C GLY A 84 15.77 9.91 3.02
N SER A 85 16.46 9.88 4.16
CA SER A 85 15.88 10.19 5.48
C SER A 85 15.35 11.61 5.55
N TYR A 86 16.15 12.60 5.10
CA TYR A 86 15.74 14.00 5.07
C TYR A 86 14.53 14.24 4.13
N VAL A 87 14.52 13.60 2.97
CA VAL A 87 13.40 13.68 2.01
C VAL A 87 12.13 13.09 2.61
N LEU A 88 12.20 11.97 3.36
CA LEU A 88 11.05 11.36 4.01
C LEU A 88 10.41 12.29 5.04
N GLU A 89 11.21 12.88 5.92
CA GLU A 89 10.75 13.86 6.92
C GLU A 89 10.04 15.03 6.25
N THR A 90 10.70 15.63 5.26
CA THR A 90 10.19 16.84 4.62
C THR A 90 8.93 16.57 3.78
N ILE A 91 8.81 15.41 3.13
CA ILE A 91 7.59 15.01 2.42
C ILE A 91 6.42 14.81 3.40
N GLN A 92 6.66 14.20 4.56
CA GLN A 92 5.62 14.03 5.56
C GLN A 92 5.10 15.38 6.06
N ASP A 93 6.00 16.35 6.30
CA ASP A 93 5.63 17.69 6.75
C ASP A 93 4.88 18.49 5.68
N ARG A 94 5.35 18.47 4.42
CA ARG A 94 4.72 19.22 3.31
C ARG A 94 3.44 18.56 2.80
N PHE A 95 3.35 17.23 2.81
CA PHE A 95 2.23 16.45 2.27
C PHE A 95 1.64 15.46 3.29
N PRO A 96 1.13 15.93 4.44
CA PRO A 96 0.73 15.06 5.56
C PRO A 96 -0.44 14.12 5.23
N LYS A 97 -1.25 14.46 4.22
CA LYS A 97 -2.41 13.66 3.79
C LYS A 97 -2.07 12.61 2.72
N LYS A 98 -0.85 12.62 2.16
CA LYS A 98 -0.47 11.74 1.04
C LYS A 98 0.23 10.49 1.56
N ILE A 99 -0.04 9.35 0.93
CA ILE A 99 0.60 8.10 1.34
C ILE A 99 2.07 8.11 0.92
N ILE A 100 2.96 7.70 1.81
CA ILE A 100 4.40 7.55 1.59
C ILE A 100 4.72 6.07 1.68
N GLN A 101 4.98 5.45 0.53
CA GLN A 101 5.43 4.08 0.43
C GLN A 101 6.92 4.06 0.07
N THR A 102 7.68 3.15 0.67
CA THR A 102 9.09 2.95 0.30
C THR A 102 9.34 1.53 -0.21
N TYR A 103 10.23 1.41 -1.20
CA TYR A 103 10.92 0.17 -1.52
C TYR A 103 12.34 0.29 -0.98
N SER A 104 12.56 -0.31 0.19
CA SER A 104 13.79 -0.18 0.96
C SER A 104 14.66 -1.41 0.73
N VAL A 105 15.83 -1.23 0.13
CA VAL A 105 16.78 -2.31 -0.10
C VAL A 105 17.68 -2.48 1.12
N PHE A 106 17.56 -3.64 1.76
CA PHE A 106 18.35 -4.07 2.90
C PHE A 106 19.64 -4.75 2.41
N PRO A 107 20.77 -4.48 3.07
CA PRO A 107 22.06 -5.02 2.67
C PRO A 107 22.16 -6.53 2.93
N SER A 108 23.01 -7.19 2.13
CA SER A 108 23.34 -8.62 2.30
C SER A 108 24.31 -8.79 3.47
N GLN A 109 24.13 -9.82 4.27
CA GLN A 109 24.95 -10.07 5.47
C GLN A 109 25.98 -11.19 5.30
N GLU A 110 25.96 -11.92 4.18
CA GLU A 110 26.84 -13.07 3.95
C GLU A 110 28.17 -12.69 3.27
N GLU A 111 28.22 -11.52 2.64
CA GLU A 111 29.45 -10.96 2.09
C GLU A 111 30.04 -9.98 3.11
N SER A 112 31.36 -9.95 3.25
CA SER A 112 32.05 -8.85 3.93
C SER A 112 31.64 -7.56 3.23
N SER A 113 30.71 -6.80 3.82
CA SER A 113 30.27 -5.54 3.21
C SER A 113 31.49 -4.64 3.04
N ASP A 114 31.71 -4.16 1.81
CA ASP A 114 32.80 -3.22 1.50
C ASP A 114 32.67 -1.93 2.33
N VAL A 115 31.48 -1.68 2.90
CA VAL A 115 31.13 -0.53 3.73
C VAL A 115 31.04 -0.93 5.20
N VAL A 116 32.07 -0.58 5.97
CA VAL A 116 32.18 -0.88 7.41
C VAL A 116 31.19 -0.11 8.31
N VAL A 117 30.62 0.99 7.82
CA VAL A 117 29.69 1.87 8.58
C VAL A 117 28.21 1.58 8.31
N GLU A 118 27.92 0.57 7.50
CA GLU A 118 26.55 0.20 7.09
C GLU A 118 25.57 0.02 8.26
N PRO A 119 25.92 -0.59 9.41
CA PRO A 119 24.98 -0.73 10.53
C PRO A 119 24.57 0.62 11.15
N TYR A 120 25.45 1.64 11.12
CA TYR A 120 25.10 2.98 11.57
C TYR A 120 24.10 3.64 10.61
N ASN A 121 24.36 3.57 9.30
CA ASN A 121 23.48 4.13 8.28
C ASN A 121 22.08 3.47 8.32
N SER A 122 22.07 2.14 8.44
CA SER A 122 20.84 1.35 8.47
C SER A 122 20.01 1.68 9.71
N LEU A 123 20.63 1.83 10.89
CA LEU A 123 19.91 2.17 12.13
C LEU A 123 19.23 3.55 12.02
N LEU A 124 19.95 4.57 11.58
CA LEU A 124 19.41 5.93 11.45
C LEU A 124 18.29 6.00 10.42
N THR A 125 18.46 5.31 9.28
CA THR A 125 17.42 5.24 8.23
C THR A 125 16.19 4.49 8.70
N LEU A 126 16.36 3.39 9.45
CA LEU A 126 15.24 2.63 9.99
C LEU A 126 14.37 3.46 10.93
N ARG A 127 14.96 4.33 11.76
CA ARG A 127 14.18 5.26 12.60
C ARG A 127 13.25 6.13 11.75
N ARG A 128 13.75 6.71 10.65
CA ARG A 128 12.92 7.56 9.78
C ARG A 128 11.89 6.78 8.96
N LEU A 129 12.24 5.56 8.55
CA LEU A 129 11.27 4.66 7.93
C LEU A 129 10.14 4.32 8.90
N THR A 130 10.45 4.15 10.18
CA THR A 130 9.48 3.94 11.24
C THR A 130 8.55 5.14 11.43
N GLU A 131 9.10 6.35 11.57
CA GLU A 131 8.34 7.53 12.01
C GLU A 131 7.63 8.23 10.85
N ASN A 132 8.22 8.19 9.65
CA ASN A 132 7.82 9.06 8.53
C ASN A 132 7.19 8.32 7.34
N ALA A 133 7.35 6.99 7.21
CA ALA A 133 6.74 6.22 6.13
C ALA A 133 5.46 5.52 6.57
N ASP A 134 4.44 5.44 5.70
CA ASP A 134 3.21 4.69 6.00
C ASP A 134 3.34 3.20 5.68
N CYS A 135 4.24 2.85 4.76
CA CYS A 135 4.42 1.48 4.28
C CYS A 135 5.83 1.27 3.76
N VAL A 136 6.54 0.30 4.32
CA VAL A 136 7.91 -0.05 3.92
C VAL A 136 7.89 -1.45 3.31
N VAL A 137 8.09 -1.55 2.01
CA VAL A 137 8.32 -2.82 1.32
C VAL A 137 9.79 -3.18 1.46
N VAL A 138 10.07 -4.23 2.22
CA VAL A 138 11.43 -4.69 2.52
C VAL A 138 11.95 -5.58 1.39
N LEU A 139 13.07 -5.20 0.80
CA LEU A 139 13.78 -5.96 -0.22
C LEU A 139 15.14 -6.39 0.32
N ASP A 140 15.31 -7.67 0.63
CA ASP A 140 16.56 -8.18 1.20
C ASP A 140 17.48 -8.74 0.11
N ASN A 141 18.66 -8.15 -0.04
CA ASN A 141 19.65 -8.59 -1.02
C ASN A 141 20.10 -10.04 -0.79
N ALA A 142 20.18 -10.52 0.45
CA ALA A 142 20.55 -11.92 0.72
C ALA A 142 19.48 -12.89 0.17
N ALA A 143 18.21 -12.58 0.38
CA ALA A 143 17.11 -13.40 -0.14
C ALA A 143 17.00 -13.31 -1.67
N LEU A 144 17.21 -12.13 -2.26
CA LEU A 144 17.22 -11.94 -3.70
C LEU A 144 18.35 -12.73 -4.37
N ASN A 145 19.56 -12.70 -3.78
CA ASN A 145 20.70 -13.50 -4.24
C ASN A 145 20.40 -15.00 -4.14
N ARG A 146 19.85 -15.47 -3.01
CA ARG A 146 19.44 -16.87 -2.84
C ARG A 146 18.44 -17.30 -3.91
N ILE A 147 17.42 -16.48 -4.20
CA ILE A 147 16.44 -16.78 -5.25
C ILE A 147 17.11 -16.83 -6.64
N ALA A 148 18.03 -15.91 -6.94
CA ALA A 148 18.74 -15.91 -8.21
C ALA A 148 19.60 -17.17 -8.41
N VAL A 149 20.27 -17.64 -7.35
CA VAL A 149 21.07 -18.87 -7.38
C VAL A 149 20.17 -20.11 -7.45
N GLU A 150 19.22 -20.24 -6.52
CA GLU A 150 18.42 -21.47 -6.37
C GLU A 150 17.33 -21.64 -7.44
N LYS A 151 16.68 -20.56 -7.86
CA LYS A 151 15.51 -20.59 -8.76
C LYS A 151 15.84 -20.23 -10.19
N LEU A 152 16.75 -19.27 -10.39
CA LEU A 152 17.16 -18.84 -11.72
C LEU A 152 18.43 -19.53 -12.21
N HIS A 153 19.07 -20.36 -11.36
CA HIS A 153 20.30 -21.09 -11.68
C HIS A 153 21.44 -20.17 -12.16
N ILE A 154 21.55 -18.99 -11.54
CA ILE A 154 22.63 -18.03 -11.82
C ILE A 154 23.70 -18.22 -10.74
N GLU A 155 24.85 -18.78 -11.10
CA GLU A 155 25.92 -19.09 -10.13
C GLU A 155 26.45 -17.86 -9.38
N ASN A 156 26.62 -16.73 -10.09
CA ASN A 156 27.13 -15.47 -9.52
C ASN A 156 26.22 -14.31 -9.93
N PRO A 157 25.13 -14.05 -9.17
CA PRO A 157 24.18 -13.00 -9.51
C PRO A 157 24.81 -11.61 -9.37
N LYS A 158 24.77 -10.82 -10.44
CA LYS A 158 25.15 -9.40 -10.42
C LYS A 158 23.96 -8.53 -9.99
N ILE A 159 24.25 -7.29 -9.55
CA ILE A 159 23.23 -6.30 -9.18
C ILE A 159 22.18 -6.08 -10.29
N LEU A 160 22.57 -6.18 -11.56
CA LEU A 160 21.62 -6.07 -12.67
C LEU A 160 20.55 -7.19 -12.65
N GLN A 161 20.93 -8.41 -12.28
CA GLN A 161 20.01 -9.55 -12.23
C GLN A 161 19.09 -9.49 -11.01
N THR A 162 19.61 -9.06 -9.85
CA THR A 162 18.76 -8.79 -8.68
C THR A 162 17.79 -7.64 -8.95
N ASN A 163 18.22 -6.59 -9.64
CA ASN A 163 17.35 -5.49 -10.06
C ASN A 163 16.24 -5.94 -11.03
N SER A 164 16.45 -6.96 -11.85
CA SER A 164 15.38 -7.56 -12.66
C SER A 164 14.29 -8.20 -11.79
N LEU A 165 14.67 -8.84 -10.68
CA LEU A 165 13.70 -9.36 -9.70
C LEU A 165 12.96 -8.20 -8.99
N VAL A 166 13.70 -7.19 -8.53
CA VAL A 166 13.15 -6.01 -7.85
C VAL A 166 12.13 -5.27 -8.73
N SER A 167 12.50 -4.98 -9.97
CA SER A 167 11.62 -4.32 -10.95
C SER A 167 10.36 -5.14 -11.26
N THR A 168 10.46 -6.47 -11.28
CA THR A 168 9.29 -7.36 -11.44
C THR A 168 8.32 -7.22 -10.27
N ILE A 169 8.82 -7.17 -9.04
CA ILE A 169 8.00 -7.00 -7.82
C ILE A 169 7.34 -5.62 -7.80
N MET A 170 8.10 -4.56 -8.09
CA MET A 170 7.60 -3.19 -8.15
C MET A 170 6.53 -3.02 -9.22
N SER A 171 6.74 -3.64 -10.39
CA SER A 171 5.74 -3.70 -11.45
C SER A 171 4.51 -4.48 -10.97
N ALA A 172 4.67 -5.63 -10.33
CA ALA A 172 3.55 -6.44 -9.88
C ALA A 172 2.71 -5.78 -8.78
N SER A 173 3.35 -5.11 -7.82
CA SER A 173 2.70 -4.39 -6.72
C SER A 173 1.87 -3.20 -7.21
N THR A 174 2.33 -2.51 -8.25
CA THR A 174 1.60 -1.39 -8.87
C THR A 174 0.65 -1.82 -9.99
N SER A 175 0.46 -3.12 -10.21
CA SER A 175 -0.31 -3.59 -11.38
C SER A 175 -1.79 -3.22 -11.33
N THR A 176 -2.41 -3.20 -10.15
CA THR A 176 -3.81 -2.78 -9.98
C THR A 176 -4.01 -1.28 -10.15
N LEU A 177 -2.94 -0.48 -10.02
CA LEU A 177 -2.96 0.96 -10.28
C LEU A 177 -2.81 1.27 -11.78
N ARG A 178 -2.05 0.43 -12.50
CA ARG A 178 -1.74 0.63 -13.93
C ARG A 178 -2.76 0.01 -14.87
N TYR A 179 -3.33 -1.13 -14.50
CA TYR A 179 -4.34 -1.81 -15.29
C TYR A 179 -5.72 -1.62 -14.66
N PRO A 180 -6.75 -1.32 -15.46
CA PRO A 180 -8.09 -1.12 -14.93
C PRO A 180 -8.59 -2.40 -14.25
N SER A 181 -8.83 -2.30 -12.94
CA SER A 181 -9.52 -3.31 -12.14
C SER A 181 -10.78 -2.71 -11.53
N PHE A 182 -11.70 -3.56 -11.07
CA PHE A 182 -12.94 -3.09 -10.43
C PHE A 182 -12.74 -2.78 -8.94
N MET A 183 -11.64 -3.24 -8.33
CA MET A 183 -11.36 -3.08 -6.90
C MET A 183 -9.86 -2.80 -6.70
N ASN A 184 -9.53 -2.02 -5.66
CA ASN A 184 -8.16 -1.72 -5.21
C ASN A 184 -7.32 -0.94 -6.24
N ASN A 185 -7.86 0.19 -6.71
CA ASN A 185 -7.26 1.05 -7.73
C ASN A 185 -6.48 2.24 -7.15
N ARG A 186 -6.50 2.43 -5.82
CA ARG A 186 -5.73 3.46 -5.13
C ARG A 186 -4.68 2.81 -4.24
N LEU A 187 -3.56 3.50 -4.05
CA LEU A 187 -2.46 3.02 -3.23
C LEU A 187 -2.88 2.82 -1.77
N ALA A 188 -3.68 3.76 -1.24
CA ALA A 188 -4.24 3.64 0.11
C ALA A 188 -5.09 2.36 0.29
N GLU A 189 -5.83 1.95 -0.73
CA GLU A 189 -6.70 0.75 -0.68
C GLU A 189 -5.92 -0.56 -0.61
N LEU A 190 -4.69 -0.57 -1.14
CA LEU A 190 -3.78 -1.72 -1.05
C LEU A 190 -3.08 -1.76 0.31
N ILE A 191 -2.68 -0.60 0.84
CA ILE A 191 -1.79 -0.49 2.00
C ILE A 191 -2.55 -0.55 3.32
N VAL A 192 -3.63 0.23 3.48
CA VAL A 192 -4.30 0.37 4.78
C VAL A 192 -4.80 -0.97 5.35
N PRO A 193 -5.37 -1.88 4.56
CA PRO A 193 -5.77 -3.17 5.11
C PRO A 193 -4.59 -4.08 5.49
N LEU A 194 -3.40 -3.86 4.94
CA LEU A 194 -2.19 -4.60 5.29
C LEU A 194 -1.62 -4.14 6.64
N ILE A 195 -1.89 -2.91 7.05
CA ILE A 195 -1.23 -2.25 8.18
C ILE A 195 -2.30 -1.82 9.19
N PRO A 196 -2.80 -2.75 10.04
CA PRO A 196 -3.78 -2.42 11.07
C PRO A 196 -3.19 -1.59 12.21
N PHE A 197 -1.86 -1.65 12.40
CA PHE A 197 -1.14 -0.81 13.35
C PHE A 197 -0.09 0.01 12.60
N PRO A 198 -0.13 1.35 12.68
CA PRO A 198 0.77 2.23 11.93
C PRO A 198 2.26 1.94 12.12
N ARG A 199 2.68 1.48 13.30
CA ARG A 199 4.08 1.11 13.58
C ARG A 199 4.51 -0.26 13.03
N LEU A 200 3.56 -1.07 12.56
CA LEU A 200 3.82 -2.40 12.00
C LEU A 200 3.62 -2.38 10.49
N HIS A 201 4.36 -1.51 9.82
CA HIS A 201 4.23 -1.19 8.40
C HIS A 201 5.34 -1.76 7.51
N PHE A 202 6.18 -2.64 8.06
CA PHE A 202 7.22 -3.33 7.32
C PHE A 202 6.67 -4.61 6.68
N LEU A 203 6.59 -4.62 5.36
CA LEU A 203 5.97 -5.67 4.57
C LEU A 203 7.03 -6.53 3.87
N MET A 204 6.83 -7.84 3.94
CA MET A 204 7.62 -8.83 3.22
C MET A 204 6.96 -9.14 1.88
N THR A 205 7.78 -9.39 0.86
CA THR A 205 7.29 -9.79 -0.46
C THR A 205 7.65 -11.23 -0.81
N GLY A 206 6.78 -11.88 -1.56
CA GLY A 206 7.04 -13.17 -2.20
C GLY A 206 6.49 -13.17 -3.61
N TYR A 207 7.13 -13.88 -4.54
CA TYR A 207 6.68 -13.90 -5.95
C TYR A 207 6.71 -15.31 -6.53
N THR A 208 5.79 -15.60 -7.43
CA THR A 208 5.80 -16.86 -8.16
C THR A 208 5.04 -16.74 -9.48
N PRO A 209 5.44 -17.45 -10.55
CA PRO A 209 6.68 -18.22 -10.68
C PRO A 209 7.90 -17.33 -10.96
N PHE A 210 9.07 -17.77 -10.51
CA PHE A 210 10.35 -17.29 -11.05
C PHE A 210 10.69 -18.15 -12.26
N THR A 211 10.74 -17.56 -13.45
CA THR A 211 11.19 -18.23 -14.67
C THR A 211 12.31 -17.44 -15.30
N THR A 212 13.34 -18.13 -15.77
CA THR A 212 14.34 -17.53 -16.65
C THR A 212 13.73 -17.38 -18.04
N GLU A 213 13.86 -16.19 -18.63
CA GLU A 213 13.73 -16.01 -20.08
C GLU A 213 14.97 -16.60 -20.76
N SER A 214 15.14 -17.91 -20.69
CA SER A 214 16.21 -18.57 -21.44
C SER A 214 15.76 -18.67 -22.89
N GLU A 215 16.21 -17.75 -23.73
CA GLU A 215 15.96 -17.69 -25.19
C GLU A 215 16.36 -18.97 -25.96
N ASN A 216 17.01 -19.95 -25.32
CA ASN A 216 17.64 -21.10 -26.00
C ASN A 216 17.18 -22.50 -25.53
N HIS A 217 16.06 -22.66 -24.84
CA HIS A 217 15.50 -24.00 -24.62
C HIS A 217 14.12 -24.16 -25.25
N SER A 218 14.16 -24.58 -26.52
CA SER A 218 13.14 -25.38 -27.21
C SER A 218 12.85 -26.74 -26.56
N GLU A 219 13.25 -26.94 -25.30
CA GLU A 219 12.78 -28.03 -24.46
C GLU A 219 11.79 -27.45 -23.47
N VAL A 220 10.51 -27.63 -23.83
CA VAL A 220 9.34 -27.36 -23.02
C VAL A 220 9.56 -27.93 -21.62
N THR A 221 9.98 -27.08 -20.67
CA THR A 221 9.77 -27.36 -19.25
C THR A 221 8.26 -27.38 -19.13
N SER A 222 7.70 -28.59 -19.09
CA SER A 222 6.27 -28.91 -19.15
C SER A 222 5.43 -27.74 -18.65
N VAL A 223 4.57 -27.19 -19.51
CA VAL A 223 3.53 -26.24 -19.10
C VAL A 223 2.64 -26.96 -18.09
N ARG A 224 3.07 -27.01 -16.83
CA ARG A 224 2.20 -27.38 -15.71
C ARG A 224 1.18 -26.26 -15.72
N LYS A 225 -0.03 -26.55 -16.18
CA LYS A 225 -1.20 -25.67 -16.04
C LYS A 225 -1.21 -25.20 -14.58
N THR A 226 -0.69 -24.00 -14.35
CA THR A 226 -0.45 -23.53 -12.99
C THR A 226 -1.77 -22.96 -12.55
N THR A 227 -2.46 -23.68 -11.68
CA THR A 227 -3.77 -23.22 -11.20
C THR A 227 -3.57 -22.05 -10.24
N VAL A 228 -4.60 -21.21 -10.08
CA VAL A 228 -4.59 -20.12 -9.09
C VAL A 228 -4.27 -20.67 -7.69
N MET A 229 -4.80 -21.85 -7.34
CA MET A 229 -4.53 -22.52 -6.07
C MET A 229 -3.04 -22.85 -5.90
N ASP A 230 -2.37 -23.32 -6.96
CA ASP A 230 -0.94 -23.64 -6.88
C ASP A 230 -0.08 -22.40 -6.73
N VAL A 231 -0.45 -21.31 -7.41
CA VAL A 231 0.20 -20.00 -7.24
C VAL A 231 0.03 -19.50 -5.80
N MET A 232 -1.20 -19.45 -5.28
CA MET A 232 -1.45 -18.99 -3.91
C MET A 232 -0.75 -19.86 -2.85
N ARG A 233 -0.66 -21.18 -3.06
CA ARG A 233 0.08 -22.07 -2.16
C ARG A 233 1.58 -21.79 -2.20
N ARG A 234 2.16 -21.64 -3.39
CA ARG A 234 3.59 -21.34 -3.57
C ARG A 234 3.97 -19.98 -3.02
N LEU A 235 3.08 -19.00 -3.10
CA LEU A 235 3.34 -17.67 -2.52
C LEU A 235 3.61 -17.73 -1.02
N LEU A 236 3.01 -18.68 -0.32
CA LEU A 236 3.18 -18.89 1.11
C LEU A 236 4.37 -19.79 1.47
N ASP A 237 5.08 -20.34 0.47
CA ASP A 237 6.29 -21.12 0.72
C ASP A 237 7.46 -20.16 1.02
N ASP A 238 8.14 -20.38 2.15
CA ASP A 238 9.30 -19.59 2.59
C ASP A 238 10.39 -19.45 1.51
N LYS A 239 10.52 -20.45 0.63
CA LYS A 239 11.50 -20.45 -0.47
C LYS A 239 11.28 -19.33 -1.49
N ASN A 240 10.02 -18.88 -1.63
CA ASN A 240 9.64 -17.82 -2.57
C ASN A 240 9.55 -16.44 -1.90
N MET A 241 9.80 -16.37 -0.59
CA MET A 241 9.90 -15.11 0.16
C MET A 241 11.25 -14.44 -0.10
N MET A 242 11.19 -13.12 -0.26
CA MET A 242 12.31 -12.25 -0.64
C MET A 242 12.92 -11.53 0.56
N VAL A 243 12.73 -12.11 1.75
CA VAL A 243 13.24 -11.60 3.01
C VAL A 243 13.77 -12.78 3.80
N SER A 244 15.04 -12.72 4.21
CA SER A 244 15.72 -13.81 4.93
C SER A 244 15.35 -13.79 6.39
N THR A 245 14.17 -14.34 6.70
CA THR A 245 13.74 -14.60 8.07
C THR A 245 13.43 -16.08 8.25
N PRO A 246 13.78 -16.69 9.39
CA PRO A 246 13.31 -18.02 9.73
C PRO A 246 11.81 -17.93 10.01
N ILE A 247 10.98 -18.17 8.99
CA ILE A 247 9.51 -18.15 9.14
C ILE A 247 9.02 -19.38 9.95
N GLN A 248 9.84 -20.43 10.06
CA GLN A 248 9.46 -21.73 10.64
C GLN A 248 10.49 -22.31 11.63
N THR A 249 11.04 -21.51 12.56
CA THR A 249 11.67 -22.09 13.74
C THR A 249 10.58 -22.55 14.71
N LYS A 250 10.55 -23.85 15.06
CA LYS A 250 9.57 -24.48 15.98
C LYS A 250 9.47 -23.82 17.37
N ASN A 251 10.38 -22.90 17.70
CA ASN A 251 10.50 -22.25 19.01
C ASN A 251 10.07 -20.77 19.01
N ASP A 252 9.86 -20.14 17.85
CA ASP A 252 9.48 -18.73 17.78
C ASP A 252 8.02 -18.60 17.37
N ASN A 253 7.21 -18.05 18.29
CA ASN A 253 5.84 -17.65 17.99
C ASN A 253 5.91 -16.45 17.02
N HIS A 254 5.89 -16.71 15.71
CA HIS A 254 5.66 -15.70 14.69
C HIS A 254 4.37 -15.99 13.93
N CYS A 255 3.67 -14.95 13.49
CA CYS A 255 2.41 -15.08 12.79
C CYS A 255 2.18 -13.97 11.77
N TYR A 256 1.28 -14.24 10.83
CA TYR A 256 0.78 -13.26 9.87
C TYR A 256 -0.24 -12.33 10.53
N ILE A 257 -0.05 -11.03 10.33
CA ILE A 257 -1.03 -10.00 10.69
C ILE A 257 -2.02 -9.86 9.54
N SER A 258 -1.51 -9.74 8.31
CA SER A 258 -2.30 -9.57 7.11
C SER A 258 -1.53 -10.04 5.87
N ILE A 259 -2.27 -10.38 4.82
CA ILE A 259 -1.75 -10.87 3.55
C ILE A 259 -2.53 -10.24 2.40
N LEU A 260 -1.83 -9.74 1.39
CA LEU A 260 -2.38 -9.34 0.10
C LEU A 260 -1.73 -10.19 -1.00
N ASN A 261 -2.55 -10.93 -1.74
CA ASN A 261 -2.13 -11.65 -2.94
C ASN A 261 -2.60 -10.90 -4.18
N ILE A 262 -1.67 -10.40 -4.99
CA ILE A 262 -1.97 -9.83 -6.30
C ILE A 262 -1.77 -10.93 -7.34
N ILE A 263 -2.87 -11.46 -7.87
CA ILE A 263 -2.85 -12.51 -8.89
C ILE A 263 -2.98 -11.84 -10.26
N GLN A 264 -2.02 -12.15 -11.14
CA GLN A 264 -1.91 -11.56 -12.47
C GLN A 264 -2.14 -12.61 -13.55
N GLY A 265 -2.98 -12.29 -14.52
CA GLY A 265 -3.22 -13.11 -15.71
C GLY A 265 -4.64 -13.64 -15.79
N GLU A 266 -4.82 -14.79 -16.45
CA GLU A 266 -6.14 -15.39 -16.68
C GLU A 266 -6.60 -16.22 -15.47
N ALA A 267 -7.03 -15.51 -14.41
CA ALA A 267 -7.60 -16.09 -13.20
C ALA A 267 -9.13 -15.93 -13.16
N ASP A 268 -9.85 -17.04 -12.93
CA ASP A 268 -11.29 -17.01 -12.67
C ASP A 268 -11.54 -16.57 -11.20
N PRO A 269 -12.30 -15.49 -10.94
CA PRO A 269 -12.66 -15.07 -9.59
C PRO A 269 -13.31 -16.18 -8.74
N VAL A 270 -14.04 -17.12 -9.35
CA VAL A 270 -14.66 -18.24 -8.62
C VAL A 270 -13.58 -19.21 -8.09
N GLU A 271 -12.55 -19.50 -8.89
CA GLU A 271 -11.43 -20.34 -8.47
C GLU A 271 -10.59 -19.67 -7.39
N VAL A 272 -10.40 -18.36 -7.47
CA VAL A 272 -9.70 -17.55 -6.47
C VAL A 272 -10.41 -17.68 -5.12
N ASN A 273 -11.72 -17.46 -5.08
CA ASN A 273 -12.51 -17.57 -3.85
C ASN A 273 -12.49 -18.99 -3.26
N LYS A 274 -12.57 -20.03 -4.10
CA LYS A 274 -12.41 -21.42 -3.67
C LYS A 274 -11.01 -21.69 -3.09
N SER A 275 -9.97 -21.14 -3.72
CA SER A 275 -8.59 -21.31 -3.27
C SER A 275 -8.35 -20.64 -1.91
N LEU A 276 -8.89 -19.44 -1.74
CA LEU A 276 -8.85 -18.69 -0.49
C LEU A 276 -9.60 -19.40 0.65
N ALA A 277 -10.78 -19.96 0.38
CA ALA A 277 -11.52 -20.77 1.35
C ALA A 277 -10.69 -21.98 1.83
N ARG A 278 -10.07 -22.71 0.91
CA ARG A 278 -9.19 -23.86 1.24
C ARG A 278 -7.99 -23.47 2.08
N ILE A 279 -7.36 -22.33 1.78
CA ILE A 279 -6.22 -21.84 2.55
C ILE A 279 -6.65 -21.54 3.99
N ARG A 280 -7.82 -20.89 4.17
CA ARG A 280 -8.40 -20.60 5.50
C ARG A 280 -8.75 -21.88 6.26
N GLU A 281 -9.37 -22.86 5.61
CA GLU A 281 -9.73 -24.16 6.21
C GLU A 281 -8.51 -24.98 6.64
N SER A 282 -7.40 -24.88 5.91
CA SER A 282 -6.20 -25.69 6.18
C SER A 282 -5.55 -25.38 7.53
N LYS A 283 -5.76 -24.18 8.09
CA LYS A 283 -5.15 -23.67 9.34
C LYS A 283 -3.64 -23.88 9.47
N ARG A 284 -2.92 -24.09 8.35
CA ARG A 284 -1.47 -24.32 8.33
C ARG A 284 -0.67 -23.05 8.61
N ILE A 285 -1.30 -21.91 8.40
CA ILE A 285 -0.66 -20.60 8.46
C ILE A 285 -1.03 -19.97 9.81
N PRO A 286 -0.06 -19.66 10.67
CA PRO A 286 -0.34 -18.97 11.93
C PRO A 286 -0.72 -17.53 11.62
N PHE A 287 -1.94 -17.14 12.00
CA PHE A 287 -2.38 -15.74 12.01
C PHE A 287 -2.44 -15.24 13.46
N ILE A 288 -2.50 -13.92 13.62
CA ILE A 288 -2.80 -13.28 14.90
C ILE A 288 -4.05 -13.91 15.55
N GLN A 289 -3.97 -14.17 16.86
CA GLN A 289 -5.05 -14.87 17.59
C GLN A 289 -6.21 -13.96 17.98
N TRP A 290 -5.96 -12.66 18.13
CA TRP A 290 -6.92 -11.68 18.65
C TRP A 290 -7.78 -11.02 17.55
N GLY A 291 -7.53 -11.35 16.27
CA GLY A 291 -8.24 -10.84 15.11
C GLY A 291 -8.49 -11.92 14.06
N PRO A 292 -9.43 -11.72 13.12
CA PRO A 292 -9.64 -12.66 12.03
C PRO A 292 -8.45 -12.66 11.07
N ALA A 293 -8.20 -13.80 10.41
CA ALA A 293 -7.17 -13.91 9.37
C ALA A 293 -7.50 -13.01 8.17
N ASN A 294 -6.76 -11.90 8.03
CA ASN A 294 -6.94 -10.95 6.92
C ASN A 294 -6.14 -11.40 5.70
N ILE A 295 -6.81 -12.10 4.77
CA ILE A 295 -6.26 -12.48 3.47
C ILE A 295 -7.06 -11.77 2.39
N GLN A 296 -6.40 -10.85 1.70
CA GLN A 296 -6.93 -10.12 0.56
C GLN A 296 -6.38 -10.67 -0.74
N VAL A 297 -7.20 -10.59 -1.79
CA VAL A 297 -6.79 -10.96 -3.14
C VAL A 297 -7.18 -9.84 -4.09
N ALA A 298 -6.21 -9.34 -4.84
CA ALA A 298 -6.43 -8.43 -5.93
C ALA A 298 -6.15 -9.16 -7.26
N LEU A 299 -7.06 -9.00 -8.21
CA LEU A 299 -6.89 -9.55 -9.55
C LEU A 299 -6.43 -8.43 -10.49
N SER A 300 -5.36 -8.70 -11.23
CA SER A 300 -4.86 -7.82 -12.28
C SER A 300 -4.70 -8.58 -13.58
N ARG A 301 -4.84 -7.87 -14.70
CA ARG A 301 -4.48 -8.41 -16.01
C ARG A 301 -2.98 -8.27 -16.22
N LYS A 302 -2.43 -9.11 -17.11
CA LYS A 302 -1.07 -8.95 -17.62
C LYS A 302 -1.07 -8.08 -18.87
N SER A 303 0.08 -7.49 -19.19
CA SER A 303 0.28 -6.79 -20.46
C SER A 303 0.04 -7.74 -21.64
N PRO A 304 -0.72 -7.34 -22.67
CA PRO A 304 -0.88 -8.14 -23.88
C PRO A 304 0.40 -8.19 -24.73
N TYR A 305 1.35 -7.28 -24.50
CA TYR A 305 2.60 -7.18 -25.26
C TYR A 305 3.71 -8.09 -24.74
N ILE A 306 3.56 -8.67 -23.54
CA ILE A 306 4.56 -9.55 -22.95
C ILE A 306 4.11 -10.99 -23.18
N GLN A 307 4.86 -11.73 -24.00
CA GLN A 307 4.62 -13.15 -24.21
C GLN A 307 5.19 -13.95 -23.03
N THR A 308 4.38 -14.15 -21.99
CA THR A 308 4.77 -15.02 -20.87
C THR A 308 4.34 -16.46 -21.12
N SER A 309 5.24 -17.41 -20.91
CA SER A 309 4.93 -18.85 -20.88
C SER A 309 3.92 -19.22 -19.77
N ASN A 310 3.86 -18.44 -18.70
CA ASN A 310 3.00 -18.67 -17.55
C ASN A 310 1.68 -17.90 -17.63
N ARG A 311 0.57 -18.63 -17.70
CA ARG A 311 -0.80 -18.09 -17.72
C ARG A 311 -1.13 -17.23 -16.48
N VAL A 312 -0.60 -17.61 -15.31
CA VAL A 312 -0.87 -16.94 -14.03
C VAL A 312 0.45 -16.71 -13.30
N SER A 313 0.62 -15.50 -12.76
CA SER A 313 1.64 -15.18 -11.75
C SER A 313 0.98 -14.58 -10.52
N GLY A 314 1.70 -14.53 -9.42
CA GLY A 314 1.25 -13.97 -8.16
C GLY A 314 2.36 -13.22 -7.47
N LEU A 315 1.97 -12.13 -6.81
CA LEU A 315 2.77 -11.42 -5.83
C LEU A 315 2.08 -11.53 -4.47
N LEU A 316 2.83 -11.87 -3.45
CA LEU A 316 2.45 -11.78 -2.06
C LEU A 316 3.07 -10.53 -1.46
N ILE A 317 2.26 -9.72 -0.79
CA ILE A 317 2.70 -8.69 0.15
C ILE A 317 2.12 -9.07 1.51
N ALA A 318 2.98 -9.34 2.47
CA ALA A 318 2.60 -9.89 3.76
C ALA A 318 3.15 -9.06 4.90
N ASN A 319 2.30 -8.79 5.90
CA ASN A 319 2.70 -8.26 7.18
C ASN A 319 2.90 -9.43 8.15
N HIS A 320 4.16 -9.71 8.49
CA HIS A 320 4.53 -10.88 9.27
C HIS A 320 5.52 -10.50 10.37
N THR A 321 5.31 -11.02 11.58
CA THR A 321 6.09 -10.63 12.76
C THR A 321 7.55 -11.09 12.73
N SER A 322 7.93 -12.03 11.85
CA SER A 322 9.34 -12.48 11.72
C SER A 322 10.28 -11.39 11.21
N ILE A 323 9.75 -10.28 10.67
CA ILE A 323 10.55 -9.14 10.27
C ILE A 323 11.38 -8.56 11.43
N ALA A 324 10.92 -8.75 12.67
CA ALA A 324 11.63 -8.38 13.89
C ALA A 324 13.08 -8.92 13.91
N HIS A 325 13.33 -10.12 13.39
CA HIS A 325 14.69 -10.67 13.32
C HIS A 325 15.65 -9.83 12.47
N LEU A 326 15.17 -9.15 11.41
CA LEU A 326 16.03 -8.23 10.65
C LEU A 326 16.44 -7.04 11.50
N PHE A 327 15.52 -6.49 12.30
CA PHE A 327 15.81 -5.37 13.19
C PHE A 327 16.76 -5.78 14.32
N GLU A 328 16.51 -6.92 14.96
CA GLU A 328 17.40 -7.48 15.99
C GLU A 328 18.83 -7.67 15.47
N ARG A 329 18.96 -8.14 14.21
CA ARG A 329 20.26 -8.31 13.56
C ARG A 329 20.97 -6.97 13.36
N ILE A 330 20.29 -5.96 12.80
CA ILE A 330 20.86 -4.63 12.57
C ILE A 330 21.28 -3.99 13.90
N VAL A 331 20.43 -4.07 14.93
CA VAL A 331 20.72 -3.55 16.26
C VAL A 331 21.90 -4.29 16.90
N SER A 332 22.00 -5.60 16.74
CA SER A 332 23.15 -6.39 17.24
C SER A 332 24.47 -6.01 16.56
N GLN A 333 24.45 -5.77 15.24
CA GLN A 333 25.62 -5.29 14.50
C GLN A 333 26.02 -3.87 14.92
N TYR A 334 25.06 -2.97 15.06
CA TYR A 334 25.27 -1.63 15.60
C TYR A 334 25.89 -1.69 17.00
N ASP A 335 25.33 -2.50 17.92
CA ASP A 335 25.81 -2.61 19.30
C ASP A 335 27.27 -3.09 19.35
N LYS A 336 27.69 -3.97 18.43
CA LYS A 336 29.09 -4.42 18.33
C LYS A 336 30.03 -3.30 17.91
N LEU A 337 29.63 -2.45 16.96
CA LEU A 337 30.44 -1.32 16.50
C LEU A 337 30.47 -0.19 17.54
N ARG A 338 29.31 0.15 18.10
CA ARG A 338 29.12 1.21 19.10
C ARG A 338 29.92 0.94 20.38
N LYS A 339 29.91 -0.30 20.89
CA LYS A 339 30.71 -0.70 22.07
C LYS A 339 32.22 -0.53 21.88
N ARG A 340 32.70 -0.60 20.63
CA ARG A 340 34.12 -0.41 20.30
C ARG A 340 34.47 1.04 19.93
N GLY A 341 33.47 1.93 19.86
CA GLY A 341 33.67 3.30 19.38
C GLY A 341 34.17 3.40 17.94
N ALA A 342 33.97 2.36 17.13
CA ALA A 342 34.60 2.26 15.81
C ALA A 342 33.90 3.17 14.79
N PHE A 343 34.71 3.82 13.93
CA PHE A 343 34.28 4.62 12.77
C PHE A 343 33.37 5.82 13.07
N LEU A 344 33.31 6.29 14.31
CA LEU A 344 32.46 7.42 14.72
C LEU A 344 33.00 8.80 14.29
N ASP A 345 34.30 8.93 14.06
CA ASP A 345 34.92 10.24 13.79
C ASP A 345 34.36 10.89 12.52
N ARG A 346 33.98 10.07 11.53
CA ARG A 346 33.35 10.56 10.30
C ARG A 346 31.95 11.14 10.51
N PHE A 347 31.22 10.64 11.51
CA PHE A 347 29.89 11.15 11.86
C PHE A 347 30.00 12.44 12.68
N LYS A 348 30.94 12.52 13.61
CA LYS A 348 31.16 13.70 14.48
C LYS A 348 31.54 14.98 13.73
N ASN A 349 32.04 14.85 12.50
CA ASN A 349 32.37 16.00 11.65
C ASN A 349 31.14 16.73 11.12
N GLU A 350 29.96 16.12 11.20
CA GLU A 350 28.70 16.68 10.70
C GLU A 350 27.90 17.32 11.86
N GLU A 351 27.13 18.37 11.55
CA GLU A 351 26.43 19.21 12.57
C GLU A 351 25.59 18.38 13.55
N ILE A 352 24.86 17.39 13.04
CA ILE A 352 23.93 16.54 13.81
C ILE A 352 24.63 15.77 14.94
N PHE A 353 25.89 15.40 14.75
CA PHE A 353 26.65 14.57 15.71
C PHE A 353 27.81 15.34 16.34
N SER A 354 27.89 16.64 16.11
CA SER A 354 28.97 17.50 16.60
C SER A 354 28.91 17.69 18.12
N HIS A 355 27.70 17.78 18.69
CA HIS A 355 27.48 18.05 20.12
C HIS A 355 27.26 16.78 20.94
N ASN A 356 26.47 15.83 20.44
CA ASN A 356 26.13 14.59 21.12
C ASN A 356 25.95 13.44 20.11
N LEU A 357 25.86 12.22 20.63
CA LEU A 357 25.59 11.03 19.82
C LEU A 357 24.21 10.44 20.18
N ASP A 358 23.35 11.27 20.76
CA ASP A 358 22.05 10.89 21.33
C ASP A 358 21.10 10.40 20.25
N GLU A 359 21.22 10.94 19.03
CA GLU A 359 20.45 10.52 17.85
C GLU A 359 20.58 9.02 17.58
N PHE A 360 21.77 8.44 17.81
CA PHE A 360 21.97 7.00 17.66
C PHE A 360 21.27 6.20 18.77
N ASP A 361 21.32 6.70 20.00
CA ASP A 361 20.77 6.01 21.16
C ASP A 361 19.23 6.07 21.15
N GLU A 362 18.66 7.19 20.69
CA GLU A 362 17.23 7.35 20.42
C GLU A 362 16.76 6.44 19.28
N SER A 363 17.46 6.44 18.13
CA SER A 363 17.18 5.54 17.00
C SER A 363 17.17 4.07 17.42
N ARG A 364 18.14 3.68 18.25
CA ARG A 364 18.18 2.32 18.79
C ARG A 364 17.00 2.02 19.70
N SER A 365 16.59 2.97 20.53
CA SER A 365 15.49 2.78 21.47
C SER A 365 14.16 2.56 20.74
N ILE A 366 13.90 3.36 19.70
CA ILE A 366 12.69 3.27 18.86
C ILE A 366 12.63 1.89 18.18
N ILE A 367 13.70 1.48 17.49
CA ILE A 367 13.73 0.21 16.77
C ILE A 367 13.60 -0.99 17.71
N LYS A 368 14.15 -0.92 18.94
CA LYS A 368 13.99 -1.97 19.94
C LYS A 368 12.57 -2.10 20.48
N VAL A 369 11.87 -0.98 20.63
CA VAL A 369 10.46 -0.95 21.05
C VAL A 369 9.56 -1.48 19.93
N GLU A 370 9.95 -1.27 18.68
CA GLU A 370 9.19 -1.64 17.48
C GLU A 370 9.48 -3.01 16.87
N ALA A 371 10.35 -3.79 17.50
CA ALA A 371 10.39 -5.23 17.31
C ALA A 371 9.54 -5.92 18.39
N PRO A 372 8.20 -5.71 18.48
CA PRO A 372 7.45 -6.26 19.58
C PRO A 372 7.44 -7.77 19.48
N SER A 373 7.80 -8.40 20.59
CA SER A 373 7.47 -9.80 20.83
C SER A 373 5.94 -9.97 20.79
N ILE A 374 5.45 -11.08 20.24
CA ILE A 374 4.00 -11.38 20.14
C ILE A 374 3.19 -11.10 21.43
N PRO A 375 3.71 -11.29 22.66
CA PRO A 375 3.00 -10.93 23.89
C PRO A 375 2.70 -9.42 24.03
N GLN A 376 3.59 -8.54 23.55
CA GLN A 376 3.40 -7.09 23.62
C GLN A 376 2.30 -6.59 22.67
N LEU A 377 2.12 -7.26 21.52
CA LEU A 377 1.02 -6.97 20.58
C LEU A 377 -0.36 -7.24 21.19
N ALA A 378 -0.47 -8.22 22.08
CA ALA A 378 -1.70 -8.48 22.82
C ALA A 378 -1.99 -7.41 23.89
N SER A 379 -0.96 -6.78 24.46
CA SER A 379 -1.07 -5.72 25.47
C SER A 379 -1.44 -4.37 24.87
N ILE A 380 -0.95 -4.06 23.66
CA ILE A 380 -1.21 -2.79 22.95
C ILE A 380 -2.72 -2.57 22.73
N ARG A 381 -3.51 -3.65 22.58
CA ARG A 381 -4.97 -3.56 22.47
C ARG A 381 -5.66 -3.19 23.79
N GLN A 382 -5.11 -3.56 24.95
CA GLN A 382 -5.73 -3.19 26.23
C GLN A 382 -5.66 -1.68 26.44
N LEU A 383 -4.57 -1.03 26.03
CA LEU A 383 -4.41 0.42 26.11
C LEU A 383 -5.32 1.21 25.15
N SER A 384 -5.60 0.67 23.95
CA SER A 384 -6.45 1.37 22.98
C SER A 384 -7.95 1.36 23.33
N ASN A 385 -8.39 0.43 24.19
CA ASN A 385 -9.78 0.36 24.63
C ASN A 385 -10.09 1.30 25.81
N ASP A 386 -9.07 1.71 26.59
CA ASP A 386 -9.26 2.55 27.77
C ASP A 386 -9.18 4.06 27.47
N SER A 387 -8.81 4.45 26.25
CA SER A 387 -8.62 5.84 25.83
C SER A 387 -9.80 6.44 25.04
N GLU A 388 -11.03 5.92 25.23
CA GLU A 388 -12.26 6.52 24.65
C GLU A 388 -12.76 7.77 25.40
N GLU A 389 -12.00 8.32 26.35
CA GLU A 389 -12.33 9.61 26.98
C GLU A 389 -11.68 10.77 26.22
N HIS A 390 -12.52 11.64 25.68
CA HIS A 390 -12.25 12.95 25.09
C HIS A 390 -10.90 13.57 25.50
N SER A 391 -9.86 13.31 24.72
CA SER A 391 -8.63 14.09 24.78
C SER A 391 -8.83 15.42 24.03
N PRO A 392 -8.29 16.54 24.54
CA PRO A 392 -8.26 17.79 23.80
C PRO A 392 -7.42 17.61 22.53
N LEU A 393 -7.78 18.37 21.49
CA LEU A 393 -7.20 18.43 20.14
C LEU A 393 -5.70 18.84 20.06
N GLU A 394 -4.87 18.54 21.07
CA GLU A 394 -3.42 18.82 21.03
C GLU A 394 -2.62 17.76 20.29
N ASN A 395 -3.18 16.56 20.09
CA ASN A 395 -2.62 15.60 19.14
C ASN A 395 -3.47 15.63 17.87
N VAL A 396 -3.00 16.34 16.85
CA VAL A 396 -3.50 16.15 15.48
C VAL A 396 -3.31 14.67 15.17
N ASP A 397 -4.41 13.92 15.01
CA ASP A 397 -4.37 12.52 14.60
C ASP A 397 -3.47 12.41 13.36
N THR A 398 -2.27 11.85 13.52
CA THR A 398 -1.32 11.59 12.44
C THR A 398 -1.75 10.40 11.58
N PHE A 399 -2.89 9.78 11.89
CA PHE A 399 -3.38 8.59 11.23
C PHE A 399 -4.10 8.92 9.92
N LYS A 400 -3.63 8.31 8.83
CA LYS A 400 -4.29 8.40 7.52
C LYS A 400 -5.49 7.46 7.50
N CYS A 401 -6.70 8.01 7.55
CA CYS A 401 -7.94 7.24 7.51
C CYS A 401 -8.47 7.07 6.09
N ILE A 402 -9.17 5.96 5.84
CA ILE A 402 -9.95 5.75 4.61
C ILE A 402 -11.43 5.85 4.93
N ASN A 403 -12.11 6.79 4.27
CA ASN A 403 -13.56 6.80 4.16
C ASN A 403 -13.92 6.36 2.74
N ARG A 404 -14.46 5.14 2.60
CA ARG A 404 -14.91 4.58 1.32
C ARG A 404 -16.19 3.80 1.51
N VAL A 405 -17.11 3.97 0.57
CA VAL A 405 -18.32 3.19 0.44
C VAL A 405 -18.45 2.70 -1.00
N THR A 406 -18.78 1.42 -1.14
CA THR A 406 -19.14 0.79 -2.42
C THR A 406 -20.53 0.20 -2.27
N LEU A 407 -21.52 0.75 -2.97
CA LEU A 407 -22.90 0.29 -2.96
C LEU A 407 -23.29 -0.26 -4.32
N LEU A 408 -23.85 -1.46 -4.35
CA LEU A 408 -24.51 -2.01 -5.54
C LEU A 408 -26.01 -2.08 -5.27
N GLY A 409 -26.78 -1.25 -5.96
CA GLY A 409 -28.21 -1.12 -5.72
C GLY A 409 -29.00 -0.75 -6.95
N ARG A 410 -30.24 -0.33 -6.73
CA ARG A 410 -31.12 0.21 -7.76
C ARG A 410 -31.55 1.62 -7.42
N ALA A 411 -31.57 2.49 -8.43
CA ALA A 411 -32.10 3.85 -8.25
C ALA A 411 -33.60 3.80 -7.98
N VAL A 412 -34.06 4.52 -6.97
CA VAL A 412 -35.48 4.61 -6.59
C VAL A 412 -36.25 5.53 -7.55
N GLY A 413 -35.56 6.52 -8.13
CA GLY A 413 -36.12 7.51 -9.04
C GLY A 413 -35.06 8.06 -10.00
N PRO A 414 -35.45 8.96 -10.91
CA PRO A 414 -34.51 9.65 -11.79
C PRO A 414 -33.57 10.56 -10.98
N ALA A 415 -32.38 10.83 -11.54
CA ALA A 415 -31.47 11.80 -10.93
C ALA A 415 -32.00 13.23 -11.11
N THR A 416 -32.08 13.96 -10.00
CA THR A 416 -32.44 15.39 -9.97
C THR A 416 -31.18 16.24 -9.97
N SER A 417 -31.27 17.49 -10.40
CA SER A 417 -30.13 18.41 -10.41
C SER A 417 -30.41 19.71 -9.69
N VAL A 418 -29.45 20.14 -8.89
CA VAL A 418 -29.49 21.40 -8.15
C VAL A 418 -28.24 22.19 -8.48
N ILE A 419 -28.39 23.48 -8.78
CA ILE A 419 -27.25 24.38 -9.01
C ILE A 419 -26.96 25.07 -7.68
N ILE A 420 -25.73 24.94 -7.20
CA ILE A 420 -25.27 25.59 -5.96
C ILE A 420 -23.93 26.27 -6.27
N ASN A 421 -23.85 27.59 -6.08
CA ASN A 421 -22.63 28.39 -6.28
C ASN A 421 -21.94 28.10 -7.63
N ASP A 422 -22.68 28.22 -8.73
CA ASP A 422 -22.23 27.96 -10.12
C ASP A 422 -21.73 26.53 -10.41
N SER A 423 -21.85 25.62 -9.45
CA SER A 423 -21.55 24.20 -9.62
C SER A 423 -22.84 23.38 -9.66
N GLU A 424 -22.98 22.55 -10.69
CA GLU A 424 -24.13 21.67 -10.86
C GLU A 424 -23.94 20.36 -10.09
N LEU A 425 -24.92 20.02 -9.25
CA LEU A 425 -24.96 18.81 -8.43
C LEU A 425 -26.06 17.88 -8.94
N ALA A 426 -25.77 16.58 -9.06
CA ALA A 426 -26.82 15.55 -9.27
C ALA A 426 -27.11 14.78 -7.98
N LEU A 427 -28.40 14.53 -7.72
CA LEU A 427 -28.92 13.86 -6.53
C LEU A 427 -29.85 12.71 -6.92
N PHE A 428 -29.64 11.54 -6.32
CA PHE A 428 -30.57 10.41 -6.45
C PHE A 428 -30.49 9.49 -5.24
N THR A 429 -31.53 8.68 -5.04
CA THR A 429 -31.58 7.69 -3.95
C THR A 429 -31.32 6.30 -4.51
N LEU A 430 -30.42 5.56 -3.85
CA LEU A 430 -30.09 4.17 -4.17
C LEU A 430 -30.65 3.24 -3.10
N ALA A 431 -31.40 2.22 -3.51
CA ALA A 431 -31.90 1.17 -2.63
C ALA A 431 -30.98 -0.06 -2.67
N THR A 432 -30.59 -0.55 -1.49
CA THR A 432 -29.90 -1.83 -1.29
C THR A 432 -30.78 -2.77 -0.47
N ASN A 433 -30.88 -4.04 -0.90
CA ASN A 433 -31.72 -5.03 -0.23
C ASN A 433 -30.84 -6.08 0.45
N GLU A 434 -31.14 -6.38 1.72
CA GLU A 434 -30.56 -7.50 2.46
C GLU A 434 -31.67 -8.52 2.78
N ILE A 435 -31.42 -9.79 2.52
CA ILE A 435 -32.34 -10.88 2.90
C ILE A 435 -31.76 -11.54 4.14
N ARG A 436 -32.45 -11.44 5.27
CA ARG A 436 -32.01 -12.00 6.55
C ARG A 436 -33.08 -12.91 7.13
N ARG A 437 -32.65 -13.97 7.81
CA ARG A 437 -33.59 -14.77 8.62
C ARG A 437 -33.91 -14.04 9.91
N ASN A 438 -35.20 -13.90 10.22
CA ASN A 438 -35.65 -13.37 11.50
C ASN A 438 -35.45 -14.43 12.62
N ARG A 439 -35.75 -14.06 13.88
CA ARG A 439 -35.68 -14.99 15.02
C ARG A 439 -36.65 -16.18 14.89
N SER A 440 -37.67 -16.06 14.03
CA SER A 440 -38.65 -17.09 13.69
C SER A 440 -38.25 -17.96 12.48
N ASN A 441 -37.01 -17.82 12.00
CA ASN A 441 -36.44 -18.57 10.87
C ASN A 441 -37.05 -18.29 9.48
N GLU A 442 -37.83 -17.22 9.34
CA GLU A 442 -38.42 -16.77 8.07
C GLU A 442 -37.48 -15.78 7.36
N LEU A 443 -37.47 -15.82 6.03
CA LEU A 443 -36.68 -14.89 5.21
C LEU A 443 -37.40 -13.54 5.11
N VAL A 444 -36.83 -12.50 5.71
CA VAL A 444 -37.33 -11.13 5.63
C VAL A 444 -36.38 -10.29 4.76
N LYS A 445 -36.95 -9.56 3.81
CA LYS A 445 -36.22 -8.59 2.96
C LYS A 445 -36.24 -7.23 3.65
N ARG A 446 -35.06 -6.67 3.93
CA ARG A 446 -34.88 -5.31 4.44
C ARG A 446 -34.29 -4.45 3.33
N THR A 447 -34.94 -3.32 3.04
CA THR A 447 -34.47 -2.34 2.08
C THR A 447 -33.88 -1.15 2.83
N GLU A 448 -32.68 -0.73 2.46
CA GLU A 448 -32.02 0.48 2.97
C GLU A 448 -31.86 1.49 1.83
N PHE A 449 -32.08 2.76 2.15
CA PHE A 449 -32.05 3.86 1.18
C PHE A 449 -30.87 4.77 1.45
N HIS A 450 -30.08 5.01 0.41
CA HIS A 450 -28.85 5.80 0.48
C HIS A 450 -28.97 7.02 -0.41
N LYS A 451 -28.81 8.22 0.15
CA LYS A 451 -28.84 9.49 -0.59
C LYS A 451 -27.47 9.72 -1.26
N ILE A 452 -27.44 9.72 -2.59
CA ILE A 452 -26.22 9.88 -3.38
C ILE A 452 -26.12 11.30 -3.93
N GLN A 453 -24.95 11.92 -3.77
CA GLN A 453 -24.61 13.25 -4.25
C GLN A 453 -23.43 13.17 -5.22
N VAL A 454 -23.55 13.77 -6.40
CA VAL A 454 -22.52 13.74 -7.46
C VAL A 454 -22.11 15.16 -7.79
N PHE A 455 -20.83 15.50 -7.59
CA PHE A 455 -20.29 16.85 -7.81
C PHE A 455 -19.47 16.98 -9.09
N PHE A 456 -18.87 15.89 -9.60
CA PHE A 456 -18.00 15.95 -10.76
C PHE A 456 -18.78 16.25 -12.05
N PRO A 457 -18.53 17.36 -12.77
CA PRO A 457 -19.39 17.81 -13.88
C PRO A 457 -19.62 16.75 -14.97
N ARG A 458 -18.57 16.01 -15.36
CA ARG A 458 -18.68 14.92 -16.34
C ARG A 458 -19.58 13.78 -15.85
N LEU A 459 -19.48 13.46 -14.56
CA LEU A 459 -20.27 12.40 -13.93
C LEU A 459 -21.72 12.84 -13.71
N VAL A 460 -21.94 14.11 -13.38
CA VAL A 460 -23.26 14.76 -13.26
C VAL A 460 -24.03 14.64 -14.57
N SER A 461 -23.46 15.08 -15.69
CA SER A 461 -24.10 14.99 -17.01
C SER A 461 -24.49 13.57 -17.38
N LYS A 462 -23.60 12.59 -17.13
CA LYS A 462 -23.86 11.18 -17.42
C LYS A 462 -24.92 10.57 -16.49
N THR A 463 -24.89 10.93 -15.21
CA THR A 463 -25.86 10.46 -14.21
C THR A 463 -27.27 10.91 -14.58
N LYS A 464 -27.44 12.17 -14.99
CA LYS A 464 -28.74 12.68 -15.46
C LYS A 464 -29.30 11.93 -16.66
N GLN A 465 -28.44 11.59 -17.62
CA GLN A 465 -28.86 10.92 -18.84
C GLN A 465 -29.23 9.45 -18.61
N VAL A 466 -28.54 8.77 -17.69
CA VAL A 466 -28.59 7.30 -17.58
C VAL A 466 -29.39 6.81 -16.36
N VAL A 467 -29.47 7.60 -15.29
CA VAL A 467 -30.15 7.18 -14.05
C VAL A 467 -31.66 7.40 -14.15
N GLN A 468 -32.39 6.29 -14.12
CA GLN A 468 -33.85 6.24 -14.06
C GLN A 468 -34.27 5.29 -12.95
N LYS A 469 -35.56 5.31 -12.58
CA LYS A 469 -36.14 4.36 -11.62
C LYS A 469 -35.82 2.92 -12.06
N GLY A 470 -35.27 2.14 -11.14
CA GLY A 470 -34.90 0.74 -11.37
C GLY A 470 -33.52 0.52 -11.99
N SER A 471 -32.82 1.57 -12.45
CA SER A 471 -31.45 1.47 -12.98
C SER A 471 -30.53 0.79 -11.97
N ARG A 472 -29.84 -0.27 -12.40
CA ARG A 472 -28.85 -0.97 -11.57
C ARG A 472 -27.52 -0.23 -11.64
N ILE A 473 -27.03 0.20 -10.49
CA ILE A 473 -25.89 1.12 -10.39
C ILE A 473 -24.95 0.65 -9.29
N LEU A 474 -23.66 0.63 -9.59
CA LEU A 474 -22.60 0.57 -8.58
C LEU A 474 -22.13 1.99 -8.30
N VAL A 475 -22.25 2.44 -7.05
CA VAL A 475 -21.77 3.74 -6.59
C VAL A 475 -20.55 3.52 -5.70
N GLU A 476 -19.46 4.20 -6.01
CA GLU A 476 -18.30 4.30 -5.14
C GLU A 476 -18.12 5.75 -4.70
N GLY A 477 -17.87 5.94 -3.40
CA GLY A 477 -17.84 7.27 -2.83
C GLY A 477 -17.41 7.30 -1.38
N LYS A 478 -17.74 8.39 -0.70
CA LYS A 478 -17.43 8.62 0.71
C LYS A 478 -18.70 8.94 1.50
N ILE A 479 -18.77 8.49 2.74
CA ILE A 479 -19.86 8.88 3.65
C ILE A 479 -19.62 10.31 4.10
N ASN A 480 -20.64 11.14 3.98
CA ASN A 480 -20.66 12.48 4.55
C ASN A 480 -21.86 12.62 5.48
N TYR A 481 -21.61 12.92 6.74
CA TYR A 481 -22.66 13.19 7.72
C TYR A 481 -22.92 14.70 7.75
N ASN A 482 -24.12 15.10 7.36
CA ASN A 482 -24.56 16.48 7.43
C ASN A 482 -25.50 16.66 8.63
N VAL A 483 -25.31 17.75 9.37
CA VAL A 483 -26.23 18.16 10.44
C VAL A 483 -26.99 19.38 9.95
N ARG A 484 -28.31 19.29 9.88
CA ARG A 484 -29.17 20.47 9.72
C ARG A 484 -29.75 20.82 11.08
N LYS A 485 -29.56 22.08 11.47
CA LYS A 485 -30.14 22.62 12.71
C LYS A 485 -31.56 23.07 12.41
N TYR A 486 -32.54 22.46 13.06
CA TYR A 486 -33.92 22.91 13.07
C TYR A 486 -34.22 23.53 14.44
N GLU A 487 -35.27 24.37 14.53
CA GLU A 487 -35.72 24.95 15.80
C GLU A 487 -36.13 23.88 16.83
N SER A 488 -36.49 22.68 16.37
CA SER A 488 -36.87 21.51 17.19
C SER A 488 -35.71 20.57 17.55
N GLY A 489 -34.48 20.83 17.06
CA GLY A 489 -33.31 19.99 17.30
C GLY A 489 -32.42 19.79 16.08
N ASN A 490 -31.30 19.09 16.27
CA ASN A 490 -30.38 18.75 15.17
C ASN A 490 -30.86 17.48 14.45
N ALA A 491 -31.08 17.58 13.14
CA ALA A 491 -31.34 16.43 12.29
C ALA A 491 -30.03 15.98 11.61
N HIS A 492 -29.70 14.71 11.77
CA HIS A 492 -28.52 14.09 11.19
C HIS A 492 -28.90 13.38 9.89
N PHE A 493 -28.21 13.70 8.81
CA PHE A 493 -28.40 13.07 7.50
C PHE A 493 -27.11 12.42 7.04
N THR A 494 -27.19 11.15 6.64
CA THR A 494 -26.08 10.44 6.00
C THR A 494 -26.22 10.54 4.50
N ASN A 495 -25.28 11.23 3.86
CA ASN A 495 -25.18 11.32 2.40
C ASN A 495 -23.95 10.57 1.92
N ILE A 496 -23.96 10.14 0.67
CA ILE A 496 -22.81 9.52 0.02
C ILE A 496 -22.39 10.42 -1.13
N ILE A 497 -21.17 10.93 -1.04
CA ILE A 497 -20.55 11.70 -2.11
C ILE A 497 -19.95 10.71 -3.09
N ALA A 498 -20.56 10.56 -4.26
CA ALA A 498 -20.09 9.65 -5.30
C ALA A 498 -18.84 10.22 -5.99
N GLU A 499 -17.77 9.44 -5.98
CA GLU A 499 -16.53 9.70 -6.72
C GLU A 499 -16.54 8.97 -8.07
N ASN A 500 -17.17 7.80 -8.12
CA ASN A 500 -17.31 7.00 -9.33
C ASN A 500 -18.67 6.29 -9.36
N ILE A 501 -19.24 6.16 -10.57
CA ILE A 501 -20.51 5.46 -10.78
C ILE A 501 -20.40 4.58 -12.01
N VAL A 502 -20.67 3.29 -11.84
CA VAL A 502 -20.76 2.31 -12.93
C VAL A 502 -22.22 2.00 -13.21
N PHE A 503 -22.65 2.31 -14.43
CA PHE A 503 -24.00 2.04 -14.92
C PHE A 503 -24.02 0.68 -15.60
N PHE A 504 -24.84 -0.25 -15.11
CA PHE A 504 -25.01 -1.54 -15.77
C PHE A 504 -26.10 -1.42 -16.84
N THR A 505 -25.75 -1.68 -18.10
CA THR A 505 -26.72 -1.78 -19.19
C THR A 505 -27.46 -3.11 -19.08
N GLY A 506 -28.73 -3.07 -18.70
CA GLY A 506 -29.56 -4.27 -18.55
C GLY A 506 -30.83 -3.98 -17.78
N THR A 507 -31.82 -3.39 -18.44
CA THR A 507 -33.21 -3.40 -17.98
C THR A 507 -33.70 -4.84 -17.95
N ARG A 508 -33.91 -5.40 -16.75
CA ARG A 508 -34.86 -6.51 -16.63
C ARG A 508 -36.23 -5.91 -16.92
N VAL A 509 -36.84 -6.32 -18.03
CA VAL A 509 -38.30 -6.27 -18.18
C VAL A 509 -38.85 -7.09 -17.03
N THR A 510 -39.42 -6.43 -16.02
CA THR A 510 -40.19 -7.11 -14.99
C THR A 510 -41.49 -7.55 -15.64
N GLN A 511 -41.70 -8.86 -15.72
CA GLN A 511 -43.05 -9.42 -15.81
C GLN A 511 -43.88 -8.81 -14.68
N GLU A 512 -45.05 -8.29 -15.05
CA GLU A 512 -46.11 -7.86 -14.16
C GLU A 512 -46.46 -9.00 -13.20
N ASP A 513 -46.17 -8.85 -11.90
CA ASP A 513 -46.83 -9.63 -10.84
C ASP A 513 -46.61 -9.09 -9.39
N ASP A 514 -46.16 -7.84 -9.20
CA ASP A 514 -46.01 -7.23 -7.86
C ASP A 514 -46.61 -5.80 -7.80
N LEU A 515 -47.82 -5.61 -8.35
CA LEU A 515 -48.47 -4.29 -8.49
C LEU A 515 -49.44 -3.90 -7.36
N ASN A 516 -49.34 -4.45 -6.14
CA ASN A 516 -50.38 -4.21 -5.11
C ASN A 516 -49.93 -3.85 -3.68
N GLU A 517 -48.71 -3.35 -3.43
CA GLU A 517 -48.38 -2.79 -2.08
C GLU A 517 -47.69 -1.42 -2.03
N ASP A 518 -47.32 -0.79 -3.16
CA ASP A 518 -46.56 0.47 -3.16
C ASP A 518 -47.42 1.73 -3.41
N VAL A 519 -48.50 1.92 -2.65
CA VAL A 519 -49.28 3.19 -2.66
C VAL A 519 -48.91 4.12 -1.49
N ASN A 520 -48.07 3.68 -0.55
CA ASN A 520 -47.74 4.48 0.66
C ASN A 520 -46.34 5.12 0.69
N ALA A 521 -45.48 4.90 -0.32
CA ALA A 521 -44.11 5.43 -0.32
C ALA A 521 -44.00 6.87 -0.87
N ASP A 522 -44.85 7.25 -1.84
CA ASP A 522 -44.81 8.57 -2.46
C ASP A 522 -45.31 9.69 -1.51
N ALA A 523 -46.18 9.36 -0.55
CA ALA A 523 -46.69 10.30 0.45
C ALA A 523 -45.67 10.71 1.53
N VAL A 524 -44.62 9.90 1.74
CA VAL A 524 -43.56 10.20 2.74
C VAL A 524 -42.47 11.09 2.13
N ALA A 525 -42.16 10.91 0.83
CA ALA A 525 -41.13 11.68 0.15
C ALA A 525 -41.54 13.14 -0.14
N GLU A 526 -42.83 13.40 -0.42
CA GLU A 526 -43.30 14.78 -0.67
C GLU A 526 -43.43 15.63 0.60
N ASN A 527 -43.64 15.02 1.77
CA ASN A 527 -43.75 15.76 3.03
C ASN A 527 -42.39 16.19 3.61
N GLU A 528 -41.29 15.48 3.30
CA GLU A 528 -39.94 15.86 3.75
C GLU A 528 -39.23 16.88 2.83
N LEU A 529 -39.77 17.15 1.64
CA LEU A 529 -39.24 18.17 0.71
C LEU A 529 -39.87 19.55 0.92
N LYS A 530 -40.92 19.66 1.74
CA LYS A 530 -41.58 20.92 2.10
C LYS A 530 -41.37 21.36 3.56
N GLN A 531 -40.46 20.74 4.30
CA GLN A 531 -40.05 21.15 5.66
C GLN A 531 -38.54 21.34 5.82
#